data_AF-W7B285-F1
#
_entry.id   AF-W7B285-F1
#
_cell.length_a   1.000
_cell.length_b   1.000
_cell.length_c   1.000
_cell.angle_alpha   90.00
_cell.angle_beta   90.00
_cell.angle_gamma   90.00
#
_symmetry.space_group_name_H-M   'P 1'
#
loop_
_entity.id
_entity.type
_entity.pdbx_description
1 polymer ?
#
loop_
_entity_poly.entity_id
_entity_poly.type
_entity_poly.pdbx_seq_one_letter_code
_entity_poly.pdbx_strand_id
1 'polypeptide(L)'
;MTLSDIEIAHKSEKLPIEDVAKEVGIEKSELELYGNYKAKVAVDDLEQAKAKLILVTAITPTPAGEGKTTTSVGLSDGLRKIGKKAISALREPSLGPVFGVKGGAAGGGYAQVVPMEDINLHFTGDFHAIGAANNLLAALIDNHIQQGNKLGIDNRRITWKRVVDMNDRQLRHIVNGLGGKAQGVPREDGFDITVASEVMAILCLANDIHDLKEKIKNGLLSAIHVIMIQSQQVI
;
A
#
# COMPACT_ATOMS: atom_id res chain seq x y z
N MET A 1 -19.70 -25.38 -18.84
CA MET A 1 -19.72 -24.14 -18.05
C MET A 1 -18.30 -23.66 -17.91
N THR A 2 -18.03 -22.41 -18.25
CA THR A 2 -16.76 -21.74 -17.94
C THR A 2 -16.67 -21.53 -16.43
N LEU A 3 -15.57 -21.95 -15.82
CA LEU A 3 -15.31 -21.73 -14.39
C LEU A 3 -15.12 -20.23 -14.13
N SER A 4 -15.59 -19.76 -12.98
CA SER A 4 -15.30 -18.43 -12.46
C SER A 4 -13.85 -18.34 -11.98
N ASP A 5 -13.35 -17.10 -11.85
CA ASP A 5 -11.98 -16.83 -11.42
C ASP A 5 -11.64 -17.47 -10.07
N ILE A 6 -12.57 -17.40 -9.11
CA ILE A 6 -12.38 -17.96 -7.76
C ILE A 6 -12.38 -19.50 -7.79
N GLU A 7 -13.20 -20.12 -8.64
CA GLU A 7 -13.20 -21.58 -8.80
C GLU A 7 -11.89 -22.09 -9.40
N ILE A 8 -11.29 -21.33 -10.33
CA ILE A 8 -9.97 -21.63 -10.89
C ILE A 8 -8.91 -21.51 -9.79
N ALA A 9 -8.93 -20.42 -9.01
CA ALA A 9 -8.01 -20.20 -7.91
C ALA A 9 -8.07 -21.30 -6.83
N HIS A 10 -9.27 -21.77 -6.46
CA HIS A 10 -9.43 -22.86 -5.49
C HIS A 10 -8.93 -24.20 -6.01
N LYS A 11 -9.15 -24.50 -7.31
CA LYS A 11 -8.69 -25.75 -7.94
C LYS A 11 -7.19 -25.76 -8.25
N SER A 12 -6.50 -24.63 -8.13
CA SER A 12 -5.06 -24.58 -8.38
C SER A 12 -4.27 -25.35 -7.32
N GLU A 13 -3.40 -26.25 -7.77
CA GLU A 13 -2.38 -26.88 -6.94
C GLU A 13 -1.26 -25.87 -6.68
N LYS A 14 -1.16 -25.41 -5.44
CA LYS A 14 -0.19 -24.39 -5.03
C LYS A 14 1.07 -25.10 -4.54
N LEU A 15 2.22 -24.70 -5.05
CA LEU A 15 3.50 -25.10 -4.49
C LEU A 15 3.73 -24.35 -3.17
N PRO A 16 4.37 -24.98 -2.16
CA PRO A 16 4.91 -24.27 -1.01
C PRO A 16 5.74 -23.06 -1.46
N ILE A 17 5.62 -21.94 -0.77
CA ILE A 17 6.32 -20.70 -1.17
C ILE A 17 7.84 -20.86 -1.15
N GLU A 18 8.36 -21.74 -0.30
CA GLU A 18 9.78 -22.10 -0.24
C GLU A 18 10.27 -22.70 -1.57
N ASP A 19 9.45 -23.55 -2.20
CA ASP A 19 9.78 -24.16 -3.50
C ASP A 19 9.78 -23.11 -4.62
N VAL A 20 8.81 -22.18 -4.59
CA VAL A 20 8.74 -21.06 -5.54
C VAL A 20 9.95 -20.11 -5.37
N ALA A 21 10.31 -19.80 -4.13
CA ALA A 21 11.46 -18.95 -3.81
C ALA A 21 12.79 -19.56 -4.29
N LYS A 22 12.95 -20.87 -4.12
CA LYS A 22 14.14 -21.61 -4.56
C LYS A 22 14.37 -21.53 -6.07
N GLU A 23 13.32 -21.51 -6.89
CA GLU A 23 13.45 -21.38 -8.36
C GLU A 23 14.13 -20.07 -8.80
N VAL A 24 14.00 -19.03 -7.97
CA VAL A 24 14.56 -17.71 -8.21
C VAL A 24 15.81 -17.43 -7.39
N GLY A 25 16.29 -18.44 -6.65
CA GLY A 25 17.55 -18.39 -5.90
C GLY A 25 17.44 -17.71 -4.53
N ILE A 26 16.25 -17.68 -3.94
CA ILE A 26 16.03 -17.19 -2.57
C ILE A 26 16.01 -18.39 -1.63
N GLU A 27 16.88 -18.35 -0.61
CA GLU A 27 17.03 -19.39 0.38
C GLU A 27 16.00 -19.28 1.51
N LYS A 28 15.68 -20.40 2.15
CA LYS A 28 14.70 -20.44 3.25
C LYS A 28 15.06 -19.51 4.42
N SER A 29 16.35 -19.30 4.68
CA SER A 29 16.83 -18.38 5.72
C SER A 29 16.50 -16.92 5.45
N GLU A 30 16.19 -16.57 4.20
CA GLU A 30 15.83 -15.21 3.77
C GLU A 30 14.31 -15.01 3.77
N LEU A 31 13.53 -16.03 4.14
CA LEU A 31 12.07 -16.01 4.11
C LEU A 31 11.47 -15.89 5.52
N GLU A 32 10.57 -14.93 5.68
CA GLU A 32 9.63 -14.89 6.79
C GLU A 32 8.26 -15.38 6.30
N LEU A 33 7.86 -16.58 6.74
CA LEU A 33 6.67 -17.26 6.23
C LEU A 33 5.36 -16.71 6.81
N TYR A 34 4.36 -16.55 5.95
CA TYR A 34 2.97 -16.21 6.28
C TYR A 34 2.05 -17.38 5.86
N GLY A 35 2.09 -18.45 6.65
CA GLY A 35 1.55 -19.74 6.25
C GLY A 35 2.41 -20.41 5.17
N ASN A 36 1.83 -21.35 4.43
CA ASN A 36 2.60 -22.21 3.52
C ASN A 36 2.86 -21.62 2.13
N TYR A 37 2.09 -20.60 1.73
CA TYR A 37 2.02 -20.11 0.35
C TYR A 37 2.34 -18.63 0.19
N LYS A 38 2.86 -17.98 1.24
CA LYS A 38 3.24 -16.56 1.25
C LYS A 38 4.45 -16.38 2.13
N ALA A 39 5.33 -15.46 1.77
CA ALA A 39 6.48 -15.09 2.58
C ALA A 39 6.85 -13.64 2.31
N LYS A 40 7.45 -12.97 3.30
CA LYS A 40 8.27 -11.79 3.08
C LYS A 40 9.71 -12.24 2.84
N VAL A 41 10.42 -11.51 2.00
CA VAL A 41 11.82 -11.76 1.67
C VAL A 41 12.65 -10.69 2.39
N ALA A 42 13.67 -11.11 3.13
CA ALA A 42 14.66 -10.19 3.70
C ALA A 42 15.40 -9.47 2.56
N VAL A 43 15.59 -8.17 2.71
CA VAL A 43 16.09 -7.28 1.63
C VAL A 43 17.48 -6.77 1.96
N ASP A 44 18.23 -7.50 2.78
CA ASP A 44 19.58 -7.09 3.19
C ASP A 44 20.51 -7.17 1.97
N ASP A 45 21.13 -6.04 1.63
CA ASP A 45 22.11 -5.90 0.54
C ASP A 45 21.60 -6.40 -0.83
N LEU A 46 20.54 -5.77 -1.37
CA LEU A 46 20.14 -5.98 -2.77
C LEU A 46 21.26 -5.57 -3.73
N GLU A 47 22.03 -6.54 -4.21
CA GLU A 47 22.86 -6.34 -5.39
C GLU A 47 21.97 -5.96 -6.58
N GLN A 48 22.47 -5.04 -7.41
CA GLN A 48 21.76 -4.61 -8.62
C GLN A 48 21.64 -5.79 -9.59
N ALA A 49 20.50 -6.48 -9.55
CA ALA A 49 20.23 -7.61 -10.41
C ALA A 49 20.21 -7.15 -11.88
N LYS A 50 21.05 -7.77 -12.71
CA LYS A 50 21.07 -7.53 -14.17
C LYS A 50 19.92 -8.30 -14.84
N ALA A 51 18.68 -7.86 -14.64
CA ALA A 51 17.49 -8.40 -15.29
C ALA A 51 16.98 -7.46 -16.40
N LYS A 52 16.20 -7.99 -17.35
CA LYS A 52 15.44 -7.16 -18.29
C LYS A 52 14.13 -6.73 -17.64
N LEU A 53 13.90 -5.42 -17.57
CA LEU A 53 12.65 -4.85 -17.08
C LEU A 53 11.64 -4.75 -18.24
N ILE A 54 10.48 -5.39 -18.09
CA ILE A 54 9.36 -5.30 -19.04
C ILE A 54 8.19 -4.61 -18.33
N LEU A 55 7.85 -3.40 -18.79
CA LEU A 55 6.70 -2.66 -18.27
C LEU A 55 5.45 -2.99 -19.10
N VAL A 56 4.42 -3.53 -18.43
CA VAL A 56 3.11 -3.75 -19.03
C VAL A 56 2.19 -2.56 -18.72
N THR A 57 1.69 -1.90 -19.77
CA THR A 57 0.73 -0.80 -19.69
C THR A 57 -0.51 -1.09 -20.54
N ALA A 58 -1.53 -0.23 -20.43
CA ALA A 58 -2.77 -0.35 -21.19
C ALA A 58 -3.21 1.02 -21.72
N ILE A 59 -4.19 1.00 -22.64
CA ILE A 59 -4.93 2.20 -23.07
C ILE A 59 -5.74 2.79 -21.92
N THR A 60 -6.36 3.95 -22.14
CA THR A 60 -7.28 4.56 -21.16
C THR A 60 -8.38 3.54 -20.77
N PRO A 61 -8.63 3.32 -19.48
CA PRO A 61 -9.63 2.34 -19.02
C PRO A 61 -11.02 2.60 -19.57
N THR A 62 -11.72 1.52 -19.90
CA THR A 62 -13.08 1.47 -20.42
C THR A 62 -13.92 0.51 -19.56
N PRO A 63 -15.26 0.62 -19.58
CA PRO A 63 -16.12 -0.31 -18.85
C PRO A 63 -15.97 -1.79 -19.26
N ALA A 64 -15.40 -2.08 -20.44
CA ALA A 64 -15.17 -3.44 -20.92
C ALA A 64 -14.01 -4.15 -20.18
N GLY A 65 -13.08 -3.38 -19.60
CA GLY A 65 -11.89 -3.90 -18.94
C GLY A 65 -10.78 -4.31 -19.93
N GLU A 66 -9.54 -3.99 -19.58
CA GLU A 66 -8.38 -4.13 -20.48
C GLU A 66 -7.53 -5.36 -20.19
N GLY A 67 -7.77 -6.07 -19.08
CA GLY A 67 -7.04 -7.29 -18.72
C GLY A 67 -5.55 -7.09 -18.40
N LYS A 68 -5.11 -5.87 -18.04
CA LYS A 68 -3.69 -5.55 -17.82
C LYS A 68 -2.96 -6.50 -16.85
N THR A 69 -3.57 -6.80 -15.71
CA THR A 69 -2.96 -7.72 -14.72
C THR A 69 -2.91 -9.14 -15.27
N THR A 70 -3.98 -9.60 -15.93
CA THR A 70 -4.04 -10.90 -16.61
C THR A 70 -2.93 -11.03 -17.65
N THR A 71 -2.70 -10.00 -18.46
CA THR A 71 -1.59 -9.96 -19.43
C THR A 71 -0.23 -10.00 -18.74
N SER A 72 -0.07 -9.31 -17.61
CA SER A 72 1.20 -9.28 -16.87
C SER A 72 1.55 -10.66 -16.30
N VAL A 73 0.58 -11.34 -15.70
CA VAL A 73 0.76 -12.72 -15.19
C VAL A 73 1.02 -13.69 -16.35
N GLY A 74 0.16 -13.66 -17.38
CA GLY A 74 0.29 -14.55 -18.53
C GLY A 74 1.58 -14.36 -19.34
N LEU A 75 2.12 -13.14 -19.37
CA LEU A 75 3.43 -12.86 -19.99
C LEU A 75 4.55 -13.56 -19.23
N SER A 76 4.58 -13.47 -17.90
CA SER A 76 5.57 -14.16 -17.08
C SER A 76 5.47 -15.68 -17.20
N ASP A 77 4.26 -16.23 -17.20
CA ASP A 77 4.02 -17.66 -17.43
C ASP A 77 4.49 -18.10 -18.82
N GLY A 78 4.17 -17.31 -19.85
CA GLY A 78 4.61 -17.56 -21.22
C GLY A 78 6.14 -17.52 -21.38
N LEU A 79 6.81 -16.55 -20.75
CA LEU A 79 8.26 -16.45 -20.71
C LEU A 79 8.90 -17.67 -20.03
N ARG A 80 8.33 -18.12 -18.91
CA ARG A 80 8.76 -19.34 -18.21
C ARG A 80 8.58 -20.58 -19.08
N LYS A 81 7.46 -20.70 -19.81
CA LYS A 81 7.18 -21.81 -20.72
C LYS A 81 8.18 -21.93 -21.88
N ILE A 82 8.78 -20.82 -22.32
CA ILE A 82 9.85 -20.81 -23.34
C ILE A 82 11.27 -20.86 -22.74
N GLY A 83 11.40 -21.22 -21.46
CA GLY A 83 12.68 -21.43 -20.79
C GLY A 83 13.38 -20.17 -20.29
N LYS A 84 12.68 -19.03 -20.14
CA LYS A 84 13.24 -17.82 -19.51
C LYS A 84 12.91 -17.80 -18.02
N LYS A 85 13.85 -17.36 -17.18
CA LYS A 85 13.56 -17.02 -15.78
C LYS A 85 12.84 -15.67 -15.76
N ALA A 86 11.59 -15.65 -15.30
CA ALA A 86 10.76 -14.45 -15.26
C ALA A 86 9.90 -14.43 -13.98
N ILE A 87 9.69 -13.23 -13.45
CA ILE A 87 8.92 -12.96 -12.23
C ILE A 87 8.04 -11.74 -12.51
N SER A 88 6.81 -11.74 -11.98
CA SER A 88 5.90 -10.59 -12.02
C SER A 88 6.00 -9.80 -10.72
N ALA A 89 6.16 -8.47 -10.84
CA ALA A 89 5.96 -7.54 -9.73
C ALA A 89 4.60 -6.86 -9.89
N LEU A 90 3.70 -7.04 -8.92
CA LEU A 90 2.33 -6.53 -8.95
C LEU A 90 2.03 -5.71 -7.68
N ARG A 91 0.96 -4.91 -7.73
CA ARG A 91 0.50 -4.14 -6.57
C ARG A 91 -0.50 -4.95 -5.75
N GLU A 92 -0.40 -4.86 -4.43
CA GLU A 92 -1.44 -5.32 -3.51
C GLU A 92 -2.73 -4.49 -3.72
N PRO A 93 -3.92 -5.12 -3.80
CA PRO A 93 -5.18 -4.41 -3.85
C PRO A 93 -5.62 -3.88 -2.49
N SER A 94 -6.30 -2.74 -2.49
CA SER A 94 -6.98 -2.20 -1.30
C SER A 94 -8.14 -3.10 -0.87
N LEU A 95 -8.30 -3.27 0.43
CA LEU A 95 -9.35 -4.06 1.07
C LEU A 95 -10.73 -3.47 0.81
N GLY A 96 -10.89 -2.15 0.94
CA GLY A 96 -12.18 -1.47 0.83
C GLY A 96 -12.95 -1.78 -0.46
N PRO A 97 -12.34 -1.66 -1.66
CA PRO A 97 -12.95 -2.00 -2.95
C PRO A 97 -13.43 -3.44 -3.08
N VAL A 98 -12.81 -4.41 -2.39
CA VAL A 98 -13.19 -5.83 -2.43
C VAL A 98 -14.59 -6.06 -1.88
N PHE A 99 -15.00 -5.30 -0.87
CA PHE A 99 -16.36 -5.31 -0.32
C PHE A 99 -17.32 -4.36 -1.05
N GLY A 100 -16.87 -3.70 -2.12
CA GLY A 100 -17.66 -2.79 -2.92
C GLY A 100 -18.00 -3.39 -4.29
N VAL A 101 -17.47 -2.75 -5.34
CA VAL A 101 -17.83 -3.04 -6.74
C VAL A 101 -16.73 -3.85 -7.46
N LYS A 102 -15.49 -3.86 -6.95
CA LYS A 102 -14.36 -4.50 -7.62
C LYS A 102 -14.13 -5.91 -7.07
N GLY A 103 -14.40 -6.91 -7.91
CA GLY A 103 -13.85 -8.27 -7.74
C GLY A 103 -12.32 -8.27 -7.92
N GLY A 104 -11.69 -9.35 -7.44
CA GLY A 104 -10.26 -9.43 -7.12
C GLY A 104 -9.26 -8.94 -8.17
N ALA A 105 -8.12 -8.43 -7.69
CA ALA A 105 -7.18 -7.67 -8.51
C ALA A 105 -5.94 -8.46 -9.00
N ALA A 106 -5.92 -9.78 -8.77
CA ALA A 106 -4.75 -10.63 -8.96
C ALA A 106 -4.70 -11.33 -10.34
N GLY A 107 -5.34 -10.76 -11.37
CA GLY A 107 -5.43 -11.37 -12.72
C GLY A 107 -6.81 -11.94 -13.01
N GLY A 108 -6.90 -12.88 -13.95
CA GLY A 108 -8.18 -13.49 -14.35
C GLY A 108 -8.00 -14.74 -15.21
N GLY A 109 -8.99 -15.61 -15.23
CA GLY A 109 -8.94 -16.91 -15.89
C GLY A 109 -7.80 -17.78 -15.35
N TYR A 110 -7.03 -18.38 -16.25
CA TYR A 110 -5.87 -19.21 -15.89
C TYR A 110 -4.57 -18.43 -15.66
N ALA A 111 -4.60 -17.10 -15.76
CA ALA A 111 -3.46 -16.22 -15.49
C ALA A 111 -3.77 -15.36 -14.26
N GLN A 112 -3.53 -15.94 -13.09
CA GLN A 112 -3.83 -15.36 -11.78
C GLN A 112 -2.67 -15.55 -10.81
N VAL A 113 -2.55 -14.67 -9.83
CA VAL A 113 -1.71 -14.86 -8.65
C VAL A 113 -2.56 -15.41 -7.50
N VAL A 114 -2.06 -16.44 -6.84
CA VAL A 114 -2.72 -17.14 -5.74
C VAL A 114 -1.81 -17.18 -4.51
N PRO A 115 -2.34 -17.23 -3.27
CA PRO A 115 -3.75 -17.36 -2.88
C PRO A 115 -4.57 -16.05 -3.00
N MET A 116 -5.62 -16.07 -3.83
CA MET A 116 -6.40 -14.88 -4.21
C MET A 116 -7.17 -14.26 -3.04
N GLU A 117 -7.69 -15.07 -2.12
CA GLU A 117 -8.44 -14.60 -0.95
C GLU A 117 -7.53 -13.81 -0.01
N ASP A 118 -6.35 -14.35 0.30
CA ASP A 118 -5.37 -13.67 1.15
C ASP A 118 -4.95 -12.34 0.54
N ILE A 119 -4.64 -12.32 -0.77
CA ILE A 119 -4.22 -11.12 -1.51
C ILE A 119 -5.29 -10.02 -1.47
N ASN A 120 -6.58 -10.39 -1.56
CA ASN A 120 -7.68 -9.43 -1.56
C ASN A 120 -8.11 -9.00 -0.15
N LEU A 121 -7.61 -9.65 0.91
CA LEU A 121 -7.98 -9.36 2.28
C LEU A 121 -6.82 -8.69 3.02
N HIS A 122 -6.28 -9.35 4.04
CA HIS A 122 -5.25 -8.77 4.90
C HIS A 122 -3.83 -9.03 4.38
N PHE A 123 -3.69 -9.94 3.42
CA PHE A 123 -2.44 -10.41 2.86
C PHE A 123 -1.35 -10.63 3.93
N THR A 124 -0.30 -9.82 3.92
CA THR A 124 0.79 -9.86 4.92
C THR A 124 0.72 -8.72 5.95
N GLY A 125 -0.33 -7.90 5.91
CA GLY A 125 -0.59 -6.81 6.85
C GLY A 125 0.01 -5.45 6.46
N ASP A 126 0.49 -5.30 5.23
CA ASP A 126 1.25 -4.12 4.80
C ASP A 126 0.38 -2.86 4.85
N PHE A 127 -0.88 -2.95 4.39
CA PHE A 127 -1.80 -1.80 4.45
C PHE A 127 -2.23 -1.47 5.88
N HIS A 128 -2.27 -2.45 6.79
CA HIS A 128 -2.49 -2.17 8.21
C HIS A 128 -1.32 -1.39 8.81
N ALA A 129 -0.08 -1.77 8.49
CA ALA A 129 1.11 -1.06 8.95
C ALA A 129 1.17 0.39 8.41
N ILE A 130 0.84 0.59 7.13
CA ILE A 130 0.76 1.92 6.51
C ILE A 130 -0.32 2.76 7.18
N GLY A 131 -1.52 2.20 7.38
CA GLY A 131 -2.61 2.88 8.07
C GLY A 131 -2.25 3.28 9.49
N ALA A 132 -1.60 2.37 10.24
CA ALA A 132 -1.12 2.65 11.59
C ALA A 132 -0.07 3.77 11.61
N ALA A 133 0.90 3.74 10.70
CA ALA A 133 1.94 4.77 10.60
C ALA A 133 1.34 6.15 10.25
N ASN A 134 0.43 6.22 9.28
CA ASN A 134 -0.24 7.46 8.89
C ASN A 134 -1.06 8.05 10.06
N ASN A 135 -1.82 7.21 10.74
CA ASN A 135 -2.69 7.65 11.83
C ASN A 135 -1.92 7.97 13.11
N LEU A 136 -0.76 7.34 13.34
CA LEU A 136 0.17 7.75 14.39
C LEU A 136 0.67 9.18 14.15
N LEU A 137 1.06 9.52 12.93
CA LEU A 137 1.45 10.89 12.58
C LEU A 137 0.32 11.90 12.84
N ALA A 138 -0.91 11.57 12.42
CA ALA A 138 -2.08 12.42 12.69
C ALA A 138 -2.32 12.60 14.21
N ALA A 139 -2.20 11.52 15.00
CA ALA A 139 -2.33 11.57 16.45
C ALA A 139 -1.23 12.42 17.11
N LEU A 140 0.01 12.33 16.63
CA LEU A 140 1.12 13.13 17.13
C LEU A 140 0.95 14.63 16.84
N ILE A 141 0.41 14.99 15.66
CA ILE A 141 0.09 16.39 15.31
C ILE A 141 -0.93 16.96 16.30
N ASP A 142 -2.06 16.26 16.49
CA ASP A 142 -3.13 16.73 17.38
C ASP A 142 -2.66 16.78 18.84
N ASN A 143 -1.88 15.79 19.29
CA ASN A 143 -1.28 15.80 20.63
C ASN A 143 -0.29 16.95 20.81
N HIS A 144 0.55 17.24 19.83
CA HIS A 144 1.48 18.38 19.90
C HIS A 144 0.74 19.72 20.09
N ILE A 145 -0.38 19.90 19.38
CA ILE A 145 -1.25 21.07 19.53
C ILE A 145 -1.84 21.12 20.95
N GLN A 146 -2.36 20.00 21.45
CA GLN A 146 -2.92 19.88 22.80
C GLN A 146 -1.90 20.20 23.91
N GLN A 147 -0.63 19.81 23.73
CA GLN A 147 0.45 19.98 24.71
C GLN A 147 1.11 21.38 24.68
N GLY A 148 0.43 22.37 24.10
CA GLY A 148 0.86 23.77 24.09
C GLY A 148 1.40 24.27 22.75
N ASN A 149 1.30 23.48 21.68
CA ASN A 149 1.53 23.90 20.30
C ASN A 149 2.81 24.73 20.09
N LYS A 150 3.95 24.27 20.60
CA LYS A 150 5.23 25.02 20.56
C LYS A 150 5.71 25.37 19.14
N LEU A 151 5.18 24.68 18.12
CA LEU A 151 5.50 24.92 16.71
C LEU A 151 4.55 25.94 16.05
N GLY A 152 3.54 26.45 16.76
CA GLY A 152 2.61 27.45 16.22
C GLY A 152 1.77 26.92 15.05
N ILE A 153 1.39 25.64 15.08
CA ILE A 153 0.58 25.01 14.02
C ILE A 153 -0.82 25.64 14.00
N ASP A 154 -1.24 26.15 12.85
CA ASP A 154 -2.62 26.57 12.61
C ASP A 154 -3.48 25.34 12.28
N ASN A 155 -4.40 24.99 13.18
CA ASN A 155 -5.26 23.80 13.06
C ASN A 155 -6.17 23.81 11.82
N ARG A 156 -6.42 24.98 11.20
CA ARG A 156 -7.21 25.12 9.96
C ARG A 156 -6.42 24.82 8.70
N ARG A 157 -5.09 24.76 8.81
CA ARG A 157 -4.16 24.61 7.67
C ARG A 157 -3.46 23.26 7.64
N ILE A 158 -3.82 22.34 8.53
CA ILE A 158 -3.30 20.98 8.53
C ILE A 158 -3.81 20.27 7.27
N THR A 159 -2.89 19.86 6.39
CA THR A 159 -3.22 19.10 5.18
C THR A 159 -3.16 17.59 5.42
N TRP A 160 -2.48 17.15 6.49
CA TRP A 160 -2.38 15.74 6.85
C TRP A 160 -3.72 15.19 7.33
N LYS A 161 -4.26 14.23 6.59
CA LYS A 161 -5.50 13.53 6.92
C LYS A 161 -5.24 12.17 7.56
N ARG A 162 -6.27 11.65 8.23
CA ARG A 162 -6.28 10.26 8.68
C ARG A 162 -6.59 9.33 7.51
N VAL A 163 -6.39 8.02 7.70
CA VAL A 163 -6.74 7.02 6.68
C VAL A 163 -7.40 5.78 7.27
N VAL A 164 -8.21 5.14 6.44
CA VAL A 164 -8.80 3.83 6.70
C VAL A 164 -8.94 3.07 5.39
N ASP A 165 -8.66 1.76 5.39
CA ASP A 165 -8.75 0.96 4.15
C ASP A 165 -10.16 0.43 3.92
N MET A 166 -11.13 1.33 3.96
CA MET A 166 -12.56 1.05 3.80
C MET A 166 -13.19 2.08 2.86
N ASN A 167 -14.21 1.65 2.12
CA ASN A 167 -15.00 2.55 1.28
C ASN A 167 -16.04 3.32 2.11
N ASP A 168 -15.57 4.15 3.05
CA ASP A 168 -16.44 4.92 3.94
C ASP A 168 -16.54 6.39 3.52
N ARG A 169 -17.67 6.74 2.89
CA ARG A 169 -17.94 8.12 2.46
C ARG A 169 -18.25 9.07 3.63
N GLN A 170 -18.65 8.55 4.80
CA GLN A 170 -19.04 9.38 5.95
C GLN A 170 -17.84 10.07 6.58
N LEU A 171 -16.64 9.53 6.39
CA LEU A 171 -15.41 10.07 6.98
C LEU A 171 -14.70 11.12 6.10
N ARG A 172 -15.25 11.47 4.93
CA ARG A 172 -14.61 12.43 3.99
C ARG A 172 -14.45 13.84 4.58
N HIS A 173 -15.45 14.27 5.36
CA HIS A 173 -15.48 15.57 6.00
C HIS A 173 -16.01 15.40 7.42
N ILE A 174 -15.16 15.65 8.41
CA ILE A 174 -15.50 15.51 9.82
C ILE A 174 -15.03 16.73 10.61
N VAL A 175 -15.54 16.87 11.82
CA VAL A 175 -14.95 17.72 12.87
C VAL A 175 -14.52 16.80 14.01
N ASN A 176 -13.26 16.89 14.42
CA ASN A 176 -12.70 16.09 15.50
C ASN A 176 -12.32 16.99 16.70
N GLY A 177 -11.72 16.42 17.76
CA GLY A 177 -11.25 17.19 18.93
C GLY A 177 -12.38 17.83 19.75
N LEU A 178 -13.60 17.29 19.67
CA LEU A 178 -14.77 17.75 20.42
C LEU A 178 -14.79 17.15 21.83
N GLY A 179 -15.64 17.70 22.72
CA GLY A 179 -15.82 17.17 24.09
C GLY A 179 -15.09 17.96 25.18
N GLY A 180 -14.63 19.18 24.87
CA GLY A 180 -14.01 20.10 25.83
C GLY A 180 -12.50 19.97 25.92
N LYS A 181 -11.89 20.79 26.79
CA LYS A 181 -10.42 21.01 26.84
C LYS A 181 -9.57 19.74 27.00
N ALA A 182 -10.11 18.70 27.63
CA ALA A 182 -9.39 17.45 27.86
C ALA A 182 -9.39 16.50 26.64
N GLN A 183 -10.22 16.76 25.63
CA GLN A 183 -10.49 15.85 24.51
C GLN A 183 -9.84 16.29 23.19
N GLY A 184 -9.06 17.38 23.22
CA GLY A 184 -8.34 17.91 22.06
C GLY A 184 -8.75 19.34 21.70
N VAL A 185 -8.30 19.77 20.52
CA VAL A 185 -8.62 21.08 19.94
C VAL A 185 -9.50 20.86 18.71
N PRO A 186 -10.72 21.42 18.67
CA PRO A 186 -11.61 21.26 17.54
C PRO A 186 -10.98 21.72 16.22
N ARG A 187 -11.10 20.90 15.17
CA ARG A 187 -10.74 21.27 13.80
C ARG A 187 -11.51 20.44 12.77
N GLU A 188 -11.59 20.97 11.55
CA GLU A 188 -12.00 20.20 10.39
C GLU A 188 -10.92 19.18 10.03
N ASP A 189 -11.35 17.99 9.62
CA ASP A 189 -10.49 16.88 9.24
C ASP A 189 -11.19 15.98 8.23
N GLY A 190 -10.50 14.94 7.79
CA GLY A 190 -11.10 13.89 6.97
C GLY A 190 -10.26 12.63 6.96
N PHE A 191 -10.83 11.60 6.34
CA PHE A 191 -10.15 10.35 6.03
C PHE A 191 -10.05 10.16 4.52
N ASP A 192 -8.87 9.75 4.08
CA ASP A 192 -8.68 9.18 2.75
C ASP A 192 -8.57 7.65 2.87
N ILE A 193 -8.68 6.95 1.73
CA ILE A 193 -8.41 5.50 1.70
C ILE A 193 -6.92 5.25 1.92
N THR A 194 -6.53 4.20 2.65
CA THR A 194 -5.12 3.95 3.04
C THR A 194 -4.14 3.99 1.87
N VAL A 195 -4.51 3.43 0.72
CA VAL A 195 -3.66 3.44 -0.49
C VAL A 195 -3.44 4.82 -1.10
N ALA A 196 -4.19 5.85 -0.68
CA ALA A 196 -4.01 7.25 -1.06
C ALA A 196 -3.11 8.02 -0.09
N SER A 197 -2.65 7.41 1.01
CA SER A 197 -1.74 8.04 1.97
C SER A 197 -0.41 8.42 1.32
N GLU A 198 0.17 9.53 1.74
CA GLU A 198 1.56 9.87 1.38
C GLU A 198 2.56 8.83 1.91
N VAL A 199 2.24 8.16 3.04
CA VAL A 199 3.06 7.05 3.58
C VAL A 199 3.14 5.90 2.57
N MET A 200 2.05 5.60 1.84
CA MET A 200 2.05 4.61 0.77
C MET A 200 3.00 5.01 -0.36
N ALA A 201 2.90 6.27 -0.83
CA ALA A 201 3.78 6.77 -1.90
C ALA A 201 5.25 6.74 -1.48
N ILE A 202 5.54 7.15 -0.24
CA ILE A 202 6.89 7.14 0.34
C ILE A 202 7.42 5.70 0.42
N LEU A 203 6.61 4.73 0.86
CA LEU A 203 7.00 3.32 0.90
C LEU A 203 7.36 2.78 -0.49
N CYS A 204 6.54 3.08 -1.51
CA CYS A 204 6.80 2.62 -2.88
C CYS A 204 8.01 3.27 -3.56
N LEU A 205 8.54 4.38 -3.00
CA LEU A 205 9.64 5.15 -3.57
C LEU A 205 10.90 5.12 -2.70
N ALA A 206 10.86 4.48 -1.53
CA ALA A 206 12.00 4.34 -0.66
C ALA A 206 12.94 3.24 -1.18
N ASN A 207 14.24 3.51 -1.13
CA ASN A 207 15.26 2.52 -1.52
C ASN A 207 15.58 1.56 -0.38
N ASP A 208 15.50 2.03 0.86
CA ASP A 208 15.79 1.28 2.08
C ASP A 208 15.10 1.93 3.30
N ILE A 209 15.31 1.35 4.49
CA ILE A 209 14.71 1.83 5.74
C ILE A 209 15.21 3.21 6.18
N HIS A 210 16.44 3.59 5.84
CA HIS A 210 16.99 4.90 6.16
C HIS A 210 16.39 5.99 5.27
N ASP A 211 16.31 5.73 3.96
CA ASP A 211 15.65 6.59 2.99
C ASP A 211 14.14 6.73 3.29
N LEU A 212 13.47 5.63 3.68
CA LEU A 212 12.09 5.65 4.15
C LEU A 212 11.89 6.63 5.32
N LYS A 213 12.75 6.55 6.34
CA LYS A 213 12.69 7.43 7.52
C LYS A 213 12.87 8.89 7.16
N GLU A 214 13.85 9.22 6.31
CA GLU A 214 14.08 10.61 5.86
C GLU A 214 12.91 11.12 5.00
N LYS A 215 12.35 10.30 4.10
CA LYS A 215 11.16 10.69 3.32
C LYS A 215 9.94 10.94 4.20
N ILE A 216 9.67 10.10 5.20
CA ILE A 216 8.56 10.30 6.16
C ILE A 216 8.75 11.62 6.92
N LYS A 217 9.96 11.89 7.40
CA LYS A 217 10.29 13.16 8.08
C LYS A 217 10.05 14.37 7.16
N ASN A 218 10.46 14.30 5.90
CA ASN A 218 10.26 15.38 4.94
C ASN A 218 8.78 15.58 4.56
N GLY A 219 8.02 14.50 4.38
CA GLY A 219 6.57 14.56 4.13
C GLY A 219 5.82 15.18 5.31
N LEU A 220 6.14 14.77 6.55
CA LEU A 220 5.59 15.37 7.76
C LEU A 220 5.91 16.86 7.85
N LEU A 221 7.16 17.25 7.54
CA LEU A 221 7.51 18.65 7.46
C LEU A 221 6.62 19.33 6.44
N SER A 222 6.54 18.89 5.18
CA SER A 222 5.68 19.48 4.14
C SER A 222 4.23 19.70 4.60
N ALA A 223 3.64 18.69 5.27
CA ALA A 223 2.27 18.76 5.77
C ALA A 223 2.05 19.80 6.90
N ILE A 224 3.13 20.22 7.57
CA ILE A 224 3.15 21.22 8.64
C ILE A 224 3.79 22.55 8.19
N HIS A 225 4.70 22.54 7.21
CA HIS A 225 5.64 23.62 6.84
C HIS A 225 5.06 24.67 5.90
N VAL A 226 3.82 24.53 5.42
CA VAL A 226 3.12 25.62 4.74
C VAL A 226 2.92 26.85 5.68
N ILE A 227 3.39 26.80 6.93
CA ILE A 227 3.02 27.76 7.98
C ILE A 227 4.23 28.46 8.64
N MET A 228 5.46 27.93 8.58
CA MET A 228 6.62 28.59 9.22
C MET A 228 7.14 29.83 8.46
N ILE A 229 6.86 29.95 7.15
CA ILE A 229 7.38 31.06 6.32
C ILE A 229 6.56 32.35 6.50
N GLN A 230 5.33 32.31 7.03
CA GLN A 230 4.53 33.53 7.24
C GLN A 230 4.67 34.17 8.62
N SER A 231 5.32 33.51 9.59
CA SER A 231 5.50 34.06 10.96
C SER A 231 6.91 34.62 11.22
N GLN A 232 7.86 34.47 10.29
CA GLN A 232 9.21 35.07 10.40
C GLN A 232 9.42 36.32 9.53
N GLN A 233 8.38 36.85 8.86
CA GLN A 233 8.47 38.13 8.11
C GLN A 233 7.82 39.33 8.81
N VAL A 234 7.40 39.20 10.08
CA VAL A 234 6.85 40.33 10.85
C VAL A 234 7.40 40.31 12.28
N ILE A 235 8.71 40.52 12.44
CA ILE A 235 9.37 41.37 13.46
C ILE A 235 10.72 41.82 12.88
#